data_AF-H9GSV8-F1
#
_entry.id   AF-H9GSV8-F1
#
_cell.length_a   1.000
_cell.length_b   1.000
_cell.length_c   1.000
_cell.angle_alpha   90.00
_cell.angle_beta   90.00
_cell.angle_gamma   90.00
#
_symmetry.space_group_name_H-M   'P 1'
#
loop_
_entity.id
_entity.type
_entity.pdbx_description
1 polymer ?
#
loop_
_entity_poly.entity_id
_entity_poly.type
_entity_poly.pdbx_seq_one_letter_code
_entity_poly.pdbx_strand_id
1 'polypeptide(L)'
;SSQVVITVYAKTPLPELSSVKANRTTVDVHIVFEGDKVFQAELELWGVINVQKSAVSLLPSKVEITLQKAPPLTWARLEHPQTEKDSSSDHSVY
;
A
#
# COMPACT_ATOMS: atom_id res chain seq x y z
N SER A 1 15.34 -11.55 5.35
CA SER A 1 14.44 -11.46 4.19
C SER A 1 14.76 -10.19 3.39
N SER A 2 14.79 -10.27 2.06
CA SER A 2 15.02 -9.13 1.16
C SER A 2 13.72 -8.47 0.68
N GLN A 3 12.57 -8.97 1.09
CA GLN A 3 11.25 -8.48 0.69
C GLN A 3 10.45 -7.98 1.89
N VAL A 4 9.47 -7.13 1.59
CA VAL A 4 8.41 -6.70 2.49
C VAL A 4 7.09 -6.96 1.77
N VAL A 5 6.08 -7.46 2.50
CA VAL A 5 4.76 -7.76 1.94
C VAL A 5 3.73 -6.93 2.68
N ILE A 6 2.95 -6.16 1.93
CA ILE A 6 1.77 -5.46 2.44
C ILE A 6 0.56 -6.29 2.04
N THR A 7 -0.25 -6.68 3.03
CA THR A 7 -1.45 -7.49 2.81
C THR A 7 -2.67 -6.65 3.09
N VAL A 8 -3.48 -6.40 2.07
CA VAL A 8 -4.80 -5.77 2.20
C VAL A 8 -5.84 -6.88 2.26
N TYR A 9 -6.56 -6.99 3.38
CA TYR A 9 -7.66 -7.95 3.51
C TYR A 9 -8.92 -7.38 2.88
N ALA A 10 -9.13 -7.75 1.62
CA ALA A 10 -10.25 -7.33 0.80
C ALA A 10 -10.82 -8.58 0.11
N LYS A 11 -12.07 -8.91 0.41
CA LYS A 11 -12.75 -10.07 -0.17
C LYS A 11 -13.25 -9.71 -1.57
N THR A 12 -12.98 -10.58 -2.54
CA THR A 12 -13.36 -10.37 -3.95
C THR A 12 -12.89 -9.01 -4.48
N PRO A 13 -11.57 -8.73 -4.49
CA PRO A 13 -11.04 -7.51 -5.08
C PRO A 13 -11.34 -7.48 -6.58
N LEU A 14 -11.61 -6.29 -7.12
CA LEU A 14 -11.93 -6.07 -8.53
C LEU A 14 -10.68 -5.52 -9.26
N PRO A 15 -9.96 -6.35 -10.04
CA PRO A 15 -8.69 -5.95 -10.67
C PRO A 15 -8.83 -4.74 -11.59
N GLU A 16 -9.90 -4.70 -12.40
CA GLU A 16 -10.15 -3.64 -13.38
C GLU A 16 -10.38 -2.25 -12.75
N LEU A 17 -10.77 -2.21 -11.47
CA LEU A 17 -11.04 -0.98 -10.73
C LEU A 17 -9.99 -0.70 -9.65
N SER A 18 -9.06 -1.62 -9.42
CA SER A 18 -8.02 -1.49 -8.41
C SER A 18 -6.72 -1.02 -9.03
N SER A 19 -5.94 -0.22 -8.29
CA SER A 19 -4.61 0.19 -8.73
C SER A 19 -3.64 0.22 -7.56
N VAL A 20 -2.40 -0.17 -7.85
CA VAL A 20 -1.27 -0.01 -6.92
C VAL A 20 -0.17 0.71 -7.70
N LYS A 21 0.18 1.91 -7.25
CA LYS A 21 1.26 2.70 -7.83
C LYS A 21 2.40 2.74 -6.86
N ALA A 22 3.59 2.42 -7.33
CA ALA A 22 4.78 2.43 -6.49
C ALA A 22 5.92 3.18 -7.18
N ASN A 23 6.66 3.94 -6.39
CA ASN A 23 7.95 4.49 -6.80
C ASN A 23 9.04 3.97 -5.86
N ARG A 24 10.20 4.63 -5.83
CA ARG A 24 11.33 4.18 -5.01
C ARG A 24 11.07 4.16 -3.51
N THR A 25 10.17 5.00 -3.01
CA THR A 25 9.96 5.21 -1.56
C THR A 25 8.50 5.34 -1.16
N THR A 26 7.56 5.35 -2.10
CA THR A 26 6.13 5.42 -1.77
C THR A 26 5.32 4.36 -2.49
N VAL A 27 4.20 3.97 -1.85
CA VAL A 27 3.17 3.10 -2.43
C VAL A 27 1.82 3.74 -2.20
N ASP A 28 1.09 3.97 -3.28
CA ASP A 28 -0.31 4.39 -3.30
C ASP A 28 -1.16 3.18 -3.66
N VAL A 29 -2.07 2.82 -2.76
CA VAL A 29 -2.91 1.64 -2.82
C VAL A 29 -4.37 2.06 -2.93
N HIS A 30 -5.02 1.65 -4.00
CA HIS A 30 -6.46 1.80 -4.21
C HIS A 30 -7.08 0.46 -4.57
N ILE A 31 -7.80 -0.17 -3.63
CA ILE A 31 -8.44 -1.47 -3.84
C ILE A 31 -9.94 -1.30 -3.79
N VAL A 32 -10.62 -1.68 -4.87
CA VAL A 32 -12.08 -1.78 -4.92
C VAL A 32 -12.46 -3.25 -4.71
N PHE A 33 -13.41 -3.52 -3.82
CA PHE A 33 -13.79 -4.87 -3.45
C PHE A 33 -15.26 -4.96 -3.05
N GLU A 34 -15.83 -6.17 -3.09
CA GLU A 34 -17.25 -6.43 -2.77
C GLU A 34 -18.26 -5.48 -3.46
N GLY A 35 -17.97 -5.04 -4.69
CA GLY A 35 -18.85 -4.20 -5.50
C GLY A 35 -18.47 -2.71 -5.46
N ASP A 36 -18.59 -2.07 -4.30
CA ASP A 36 -18.42 -0.62 -4.14
C ASP A 36 -17.53 -0.20 -2.96
N LYS A 37 -17.01 -1.15 -2.18
CA LYS A 37 -16.12 -0.84 -1.06
C LYS A 37 -14.75 -0.45 -1.58
N VAL A 38 -14.16 0.56 -0.95
CA VAL A 38 -12.87 1.10 -1.34
C VAL A 38 -11.94 1.12 -0.13
N PHE A 39 -10.74 0.59 -0.30
CA PHE A 39 -9.61 0.83 0.58
C PHE A 39 -8.61 1.74 -0.14
N GLN A 40 -8.21 2.83 0.52
CA GLN A 40 -7.20 3.76 0.06
C GLN A 40 -6.13 3.95 1.13
N ALA A 41 -4.87 3.85 0.74
CA ALA A 41 -3.74 4.14 1.61
C ALA A 41 -2.55 4.65 0.79
N GLU A 42 -1.90 5.68 1.31
CA GLU A 42 -0.60 6.14 0.82
C GLU A 42 0.43 5.83 1.90
N LEU A 43 1.49 5.13 1.53
CA LEU A 43 2.55 4.68 2.44
C LEU A 43 3.87 5.30 2.02
N GLU A 44 4.49 6.02 2.94
CA GLU A 44 5.88 6.44 2.82
C GLU A 44 6.79 5.38 3.42
N LEU A 45 7.47 4.62 2.57
CA LEU A 45 8.30 3.49 2.97
C LEU A 45 9.53 3.96 3.73
N TRP A 46 9.92 3.19 4.75
CA TRP A 46 11.13 3.45 5.53
C TRP A 46 12.41 3.41 4.68
N GLY A 47 12.40 2.65 3.58
CA GLY A 47 13.56 2.50 2.72
C GLY A 47 13.22 2.36 1.25
N VAL A 48 14.27 2.29 0.44
CA VAL A 48 14.15 2.24 -1.02
C VAL A 48 13.80 0.83 -1.52
N ILE A 49 12.87 0.75 -2.47
CA ILE A 49 12.49 -0.49 -3.17
C ILE A 49 12.95 -0.50 -4.62
N ASN A 50 13.04 -1.71 -5.18
CA ASN A 50 13.15 -1.94 -6.61
C ASN A 50 11.76 -2.27 -7.18
N VAL A 51 11.11 -1.27 -7.76
CA VAL A 51 9.75 -1.39 -8.32
C VAL A 51 9.66 -2.47 -9.39
N GLN A 52 10.68 -2.61 -10.26
CA GLN A 52 10.69 -3.59 -11.35
C GLN A 52 10.72 -5.05 -10.86
N LYS A 53 11.22 -5.27 -9.64
CA LYS A 53 11.25 -6.60 -9.00
C LYS A 53 10.15 -6.77 -7.96
N SER A 54 9.24 -5.80 -7.87
CA SER A 54 8.08 -5.85 -6.99
C SER A 54 6.86 -6.31 -7.78
N ALA A 55 5.87 -6.88 -7.09
CA ALA A 55 4.70 -7.48 -7.74
C ALA A 55 3.45 -7.32 -6.87
N VAL A 56 2.29 -7.42 -7.52
CA VAL A 56 0.98 -7.37 -6.87
C VAL A 56 0.21 -8.62 -7.25
N SER A 57 -0.38 -9.28 -6.26
CA SER A 57 -1.20 -10.48 -6.43
C SER A 57 -2.58 -10.24 -5.83
N LEU A 58 -3.62 -10.25 -6.67
CA LEU A 58 -5.02 -10.18 -6.22
C LEU A 58 -5.53 -11.59 -6.03
N LEU A 59 -5.95 -11.91 -4.81
CA LEU A 59 -6.47 -13.23 -4.41
C LEU A 59 -7.92 -13.08 -3.93
N PRO A 60 -8.70 -14.18 -3.85
CA PRO A 60 -10.11 -14.11 -3.50
C PRO A 60 -10.42 -13.44 -2.15
N SER A 61 -9.48 -13.45 -1.19
CA SER A 61 -9.67 -12.90 0.16
C SER A 61 -8.70 -11.78 0.53
N LYS A 62 -7.74 -11.45 -0.34
CA LYS A 62 -6.70 -10.46 -0.05
C LYS A 62 -5.99 -9.96 -1.29
N VAL A 63 -5.34 -8.82 -1.17
CA VAL A 63 -4.34 -8.33 -2.13
C VAL A 63 -2.99 -8.34 -1.45
N GLU A 64 -1.99 -8.95 -2.07
CA GLU A 64 -0.61 -8.97 -1.58
C GLU A 64 0.26 -8.10 -2.49
N ILE A 65 0.89 -7.10 -1.89
CA ILE A 65 1.83 -6.20 -2.55
C ILE A 65 3.22 -6.57 -2.05
N THR A 66 3.97 -7.30 -2.87
CA THR A 66 5.33 -7.75 -2.57
C THR A 66 6.34 -6.73 -3.08
N LEU A 67 7.06 -6.09 -2.16
CA LEU A 67 8.06 -5.08 -2.45
C LEU A 67 9.47 -5.64 -2.28
N GLN A 68 10.30 -5.51 -3.32
CA GLN A 68 11.71 -5.90 -3.26
C GLN A 68 12.53 -4.75 -2.67
N LYS A 69 13.13 -4.93 -1.49
CA LYS A 69 14.06 -3.94 -0.93
C LYS A 69 15.27 -3.83 -1.84
N ALA A 70 15.70 -2.60 -2.13
CA ALA A 70 16.88 -2.35 -2.97
C ALA A 70 18.19 -2.63 -2.21
N PRO A 71 18.46 -1.99 -1.05
CA PRO A 71 19.57 -2.40 -0.20
C PRO A 71 19.21 -3.65 0.63
N PRO A 72 20.19 -4.48 1.02
CA PRO A 72 19.99 -5.64 1.90
C PRO A 72 19.79 -5.23 3.37
N LEU A 73 19.12 -4.11 3.63
CA LEU A 73 18.90 -3.60 4.98
C LEU A 73 17.63 -4.18 5.61
N THR A 74 17.64 -4.31 6.93
CA THR A 74 16.46 -4.64 7.74
C THR A 74 15.64 -3.38 7.99
N TRP A 75 14.33 -3.47 7.78
CA TRP A 75 13.40 -2.40 8.11
C TRP A 75 12.81 -2.72 9.48
N ALA A 76 12.95 -1.80 10.45
CA ALA A 76 12.34 -1.97 11.77
C ALA A 76 10.82 -1.69 11.75
N ARG A 77 10.38 -0.86 10.80
CA ARG A 77 8.97 -0.51 10.52
C ARG A 77 8.76 -0.42 9.01
N LEU A 78 7.53 -0.59 8.55
CA LEU A 78 7.19 -0.43 7.12
C LEU A 78 7.35 1.02 6.68
N GLU A 79 6.79 1.93 7.46
CA GLU A 79 6.72 3.35 7.14
C GLU A 79 7.82 4.15 7.83
N HIS A 80 8.25 5.23 7.19
CA HIS A 80 9.05 6.24 7.86
C HIS A 80 8.18 6.84 8.99
N PRO A 81 8.73 7.10 10.19
CA PRO A 81 8.02 7.91 11.17
C PRO A 81 7.80 9.31 10.55
N GLN A 82 6.63 9.54 9.99
CA GLN A 82 6.14 10.87 9.67
C GLN A 82 5.22 11.30 10.79
N THR A 83 5.43 12.54 11.24
CA THR A 83 4.54 13.26 12.14
C THR A 83 3.12 13.19 11.58
N GLU A 84 2.18 12.83 12.44
CA GLU A 84 0.76 12.63 12.16
C GLU A 84 0.25 13.57 11.07
N LYS A 85 -0.16 13.02 9.91
CA LYS A 85 -1.02 13.77 9.00
C LYS A 85 -2.37 13.89 9.71
N ASP A 86 -2.59 15.04 10.36
CA ASP A 86 -3.88 15.43 10.94
C ASP A 86 -5.00 15.20 9.93
N SER A 87 -5.83 14.20 10.20
CA SER A 87 -7.15 14.07 9.60
C SER A 87 -8.11 15.10 10.22
N SER A 88 -7.82 16.39 10.02
CA SER A 88 -8.78 17.46 10.29
C SER A 88 -9.84 17.50 9.17
N SER A 89 -10.70 16.50 9.17
CA SER A 89 -12.03 16.60 8.57
C SER A 89 -12.92 17.37 9.54
N ASP A 90 -13.00 18.69 9.43
CA ASP A 90 -14.14 19.43 9.99
C ASP A 90 -14.96 20.06 8.86
N HIS A 91 -15.99 19.30 8.49
CA HIS A 91 -17.15 19.77 7.76
C HIS A 91 -18.01 20.54 8.76
N SER A 92 -17.84 21.87 8.83
CA SER A 92 -18.78 22.73 9.55
C SER A 92 -19.36 23.77 8.60
N VAL A 93 -20.55 23.44 8.10
CA VAL A 93 -21.49 24.38 7.48
C VAL A 93 -21.97 25.34 8.57
N TYR A 94 -21.70 26.64 8.41
CA TYR A 94 -22.61 27.75 8.75
C TYR A 94 -22.23 28.98 7.94
#